data_AF-X1DNS8-F1
#
_entry.id   AF-X1DNS8-F1
#
_cell.length_a   1.000
_cell.length_b   1.000
_cell.length_c   1.000
_cell.angle_alpha   90.00
_cell.angle_beta   90.00
_cell.angle_gamma   90.00
#
_symmetry.space_group_name_H-M   'P 1'
#
loop_
_entity.id
_entity.type
_entity.pdbx_description
1 polymer ?
#
loop_
_entity_poly.entity_id
_entity_poly.type
_entity_poly.pdbx_seq_one_letter_code
_entity_poly.pdbx_strand_id
1 'polypeptide(L)'
;FILGVRPTGKNRTTYFTGAYPSACGKTSTAMLPGQLIVGDDIAYLRIWDDGYTHAVNIEKGIFGIIKDVNPKDDPVIYEALITPRELIYSNVLIKDGKSYKTFFSFHASIHNF
;
A
#
# COMPACT_ATOMS: atom_id res chain seq x y z
N PHE A 1 -7.55 -2.75 -3.64
CA PHE A 1 -6.56 -1.70 -3.97
C PHE A 1 -6.98 -0.83 -5.14
N ILE A 2 -6.40 0.36 -5.23
CA ILE A 2 -6.43 1.31 -6.36
C ILE A 2 -4.97 1.63 -6.72
N LEU A 3 -4.59 1.42 -7.98
CA LEU A 3 -3.24 1.71 -8.50
C LEU A 3 -3.33 2.56 -9.77
N GLY A 4 -2.45 3.55 -9.89
CA GLY A 4 -2.22 4.30 -11.12
C GLY A 4 -0.92 3.85 -11.80
N VAL A 5 -1.00 3.17 -12.94
CA VAL A 5 0.16 2.74 -13.70
C VAL A 5 0.61 3.80 -14.69
N ARG A 6 1.91 4.10 -14.67
CA ARG A 6 2.62 5.02 -15.56
C ARG A 6 3.65 4.24 -16.37
N PRO A 7 3.31 3.86 -17.61
CA PRO A 7 4.25 3.13 -18.46
C PRO A 7 5.47 3.99 -18.80
N THR A 8 6.67 3.40 -18.72
CA THR A 8 7.92 4.08 -19.11
C THR A 8 7.84 4.60 -20.54
N GLY A 9 8.24 5.85 -20.75
CA GLY A 9 8.21 6.50 -22.06
C GLY A 9 6.83 6.95 -22.55
N LYS A 10 5.77 6.83 -21.73
CA LYS A 10 4.43 7.34 -22.06
C LYS A 10 4.00 8.43 -21.09
N ASN A 11 3.51 9.55 -21.61
CA ASN A 11 2.93 10.61 -20.81
C ASN A 11 1.44 10.36 -20.51
N ARG A 12 1.14 9.23 -19.85
CA ARG A 12 -0.23 8.89 -19.42
C ARG A 12 -0.21 8.08 -18.13
N THR A 13 -1.26 8.23 -17.33
CA THR A 13 -1.54 7.34 -16.19
C THR A 13 -2.81 6.54 -16.49
N THR A 14 -2.83 5.26 -16.17
CA THR A 14 -4.02 4.41 -16.27
C THR A 14 -4.33 3.83 -14.89
N TYR A 15 -5.55 4.04 -14.42
CA TYR A 15 -5.99 3.57 -13.11
C TYR A 15 -6.75 2.26 -13.23
N PHE A 16 -6.57 1.38 -12.24
CA PHE A 16 -7.41 0.19 -12.09
C PHE A 16 -7.56 -0.18 -10.62
N THR A 17 -8.59 -0.97 -10.35
CA THR A 17 -8.86 -1.54 -9.03
C THR A 17 -8.76 -3.04 -9.07
N GLY A 18 -8.19 -3.62 -8.01
CA GLY A 18 -8.06 -5.07 -7.85
C GLY A 18 -8.65 -5.53 -6.52
N ALA A 19 -9.42 -6.62 -6.56
CA ALA A 19 -9.92 -7.32 -5.40
C ALA A 19 -9.27 -8.71 -5.34
N TYR A 20 -8.55 -8.97 -4.25
CA TYR A 20 -7.77 -10.20 -4.05
C TYR A 20 -8.14 -10.80 -2.69
N PRO A 21 -8.30 -12.13 -2.59
CA PRO A 21 -8.33 -12.82 -1.31
C PRO A 21 -7.02 -12.62 -0.52
N SER A 22 -7.04 -12.94 0.76
CA SER A 22 -5.86 -12.90 1.61
C SER A 22 -4.71 -13.76 1.05
N ALA A 23 -3.47 -13.32 1.26
CA ALA A 23 -2.25 -14.03 0.85
C ALA A 23 -2.05 -14.22 -0.67
N CYS A 24 -2.78 -13.47 -1.52
CA CYS A 24 -2.63 -13.51 -2.98
C CYS A 24 -1.76 -12.37 -3.55
N GLY A 25 -0.95 -11.68 -2.73
CA GLY A 25 -0.06 -10.61 -3.21
C GLY A 25 -0.77 -9.27 -3.51
N LYS A 26 -1.94 -9.03 -2.90
CA LYS A 26 -2.71 -7.77 -3.03
C LYS A 26 -1.83 -6.55 -2.80
N THR A 27 -1.17 -6.54 -1.65
CA THR A 27 -0.36 -5.43 -1.15
C THR A 27 0.89 -5.20 -1.99
N SER A 28 1.60 -6.26 -2.38
CA SER A 28 2.75 -6.16 -3.29
C SER A 28 2.34 -5.63 -4.68
N THR A 29 1.14 -5.98 -5.17
CA THR A 29 0.60 -5.44 -6.43
C THR A 29 0.21 -3.96 -6.30
N ALA A 30 -0.43 -3.58 -5.19
CA ALA A 30 -0.84 -2.21 -4.91
C ALA A 30 0.33 -1.24 -4.72
N MET A 31 1.52 -1.76 -4.44
CA MET A 31 2.73 -0.98 -4.14
C MET A 31 3.88 -1.27 -5.11
N LEU A 32 3.55 -1.50 -6.39
CA LEU A 32 4.54 -1.68 -7.43
C LEU A 32 5.49 -0.46 -7.53
N PRO A 33 6.82 -0.68 -7.52
CA PRO A 33 7.78 0.41 -7.59
C PRO A 33 7.60 1.32 -8.80
N GLY A 34 7.70 2.63 -8.58
CA GLY A 34 7.60 3.66 -9.63
C GLY A 34 6.18 3.91 -10.16
N GLN A 35 5.17 3.23 -9.61
CA GLN A 35 3.76 3.47 -9.93
C GLN A 35 3.11 4.40 -8.90
N LEU A 36 1.95 4.94 -9.23
CA LEU A 36 1.20 5.82 -8.33
C LEU A 36 0.33 4.97 -7.38
N ILE A 37 0.65 5.02 -6.10
CA ILE A 37 -0.07 4.29 -5.04
C ILE A 37 -1.24 5.16 -4.57
N VAL A 38 -2.47 4.64 -4.69
CA VAL A 38 -3.69 5.37 -4.32
C VAL A 38 -4.39 4.74 -3.11
N GLY A 39 -4.38 3.42 -2.98
CA GLY A 39 -4.92 2.71 -1.81
C GLY A 39 -4.71 1.20 -1.92
N ASP A 40 -4.48 0.51 -0.81
CA ASP A 40 -4.25 -0.95 -0.81
C ASP A 40 -5.52 -1.75 -0.52
N ASP A 41 -6.37 -1.27 0.39
CA ASP A 41 -7.48 -2.06 0.89
C ASP A 41 -8.81 -1.64 0.28
N ILE A 42 -9.30 -0.45 0.62
CA ILE A 42 -10.65 -0.03 0.26
C ILE A 42 -10.65 0.86 -0.99
N ALA A 43 -11.57 0.55 -1.91
CA ALA A 43 -11.89 1.39 -3.06
C ALA A 43 -13.40 1.66 -3.08
N TYR A 44 -13.80 2.92 -2.96
CA TYR A 44 -15.19 3.32 -3.16
C TYR A 44 -15.39 3.79 -4.59
N LEU A 45 -16.26 3.09 -5.32
CA LEU A 45 -16.49 3.28 -6.75
C LEU A 45 -17.83 3.98 -6.99
N ARG A 46 -17.83 4.94 -7.91
CA ARG A 46 -19.05 5.65 -8.33
C ARG A 46 -18.98 6.03 -9.81
N ILE A 47 -20.06 5.80 -10.54
CA ILE A 47 -20.24 6.35 -11.89
C ILE A 47 -20.51 7.84 -11.76
N TRP A 48 -19.76 8.65 -12.51
CA TRP A 48 -19.89 10.10 -12.49
C TRP A 48 -20.58 10.63 -13.75
N ASP A 49 -20.90 11.92 -13.77
CA ASP A 49 -21.65 12.59 -14.85
C ASP A 49 -20.89 12.59 -16.19
N ASP A 50 -19.57 12.34 -16.17
CA ASP A 50 -18.72 12.19 -17.35
C ASP A 50 -18.83 10.80 -18.00
N GLY A 51 -19.63 9.90 -17.44
CA GLY A 51 -19.84 8.54 -17.93
C GLY A 51 -18.74 7.55 -17.52
N TYR A 52 -17.76 7.95 -16.73
CA TYR A 52 -16.69 7.08 -16.23
C TYR A 52 -16.94 6.65 -14.77
N THR A 53 -16.37 5.50 -14.39
CA THR A 53 -16.32 5.08 -12.98
C THR A 53 -15.10 5.70 -12.32
N HIS A 54 -15.34 6.48 -11.26
CA HIS A 54 -14.31 7.07 -10.42
C HIS A 54 -14.11 6.23 -9.16
N ALA A 55 -12.87 6.20 -8.67
CA ALA A 55 -12.49 5.47 -7.47
C ALA A 55 -11.87 6.44 -6.46
N VAL A 56 -12.27 6.33 -5.19
CA VAL A 56 -11.63 7.05 -4.08
C VAL A 56 -11.15 6.08 -3.03
N ASN A 57 -9.96 6.34 -2.49
CA ASN A 57 -9.50 5.75 -1.24
C ASN A 57 -10.08 6.58 -0.09
N ILE A 58 -10.90 5.96 0.75
CA ILE A 58 -11.51 6.61 1.92
C ILE A 58 -10.63 6.53 3.17
N GLU A 59 -9.48 5.86 3.07
CA GLU A 59 -8.52 5.66 4.15
C GLU A 59 -7.43 6.75 4.11
N LYS A 60 -6.93 7.11 5.28
CA LYS A 60 -5.78 8.01 5.45
C LYS A 60 -4.51 7.28 5.85
N GLY A 61 -4.46 5.98 5.62
CA GLY A 61 -3.24 5.20 5.78
C GLY A 61 -3.38 3.78 5.30
N ILE A 62 -2.36 2.97 5.59
CA ILE A 62 -2.29 1.57 5.22
C ILE A 62 -2.29 0.75 6.50
N PHE A 63 -3.19 -0.24 6.59
CA PHE A 63 -3.23 -1.22 7.67
C PHE A 63 -2.98 -2.62 7.13
N GLY A 64 -1.72 -3.06 7.15
CA GLY A 64 -1.30 -4.29 6.49
C GLY A 64 -0.36 -5.14 7.33
N ILE A 65 -0.37 -6.46 7.09
CA ILE A 65 0.51 -7.42 7.78
C ILE A 65 1.94 -7.26 7.25
N ILE A 66 2.91 -6.99 8.13
CA ILE A 66 4.34 -6.82 7.77
C ILE A 66 5.14 -8.11 7.81
N LYS A 67 4.49 -9.24 8.09
CA LYS A 67 5.17 -10.53 8.07
C LYS A 67 5.74 -10.78 6.68
N ASP A 68 7.01 -11.18 6.62
CA ASP A 68 7.74 -11.51 5.40
C ASP A 68 8.05 -10.30 4.47
N VAL A 69 7.65 -9.07 4.86
CA VAL A 69 8.05 -7.84 4.16
C VAL A 69 9.56 -7.68 4.23
N ASN A 70 10.19 -7.58 3.06
CA ASN A 70 11.63 -7.54 2.92
C ASN A 70 12.06 -6.56 1.80
N PRO A 71 13.31 -6.06 1.81
CA PRO A 71 13.75 -5.05 0.85
C PRO A 71 13.84 -5.54 -0.60
N LYS A 72 13.83 -6.87 -0.83
CA LYS A 72 13.97 -7.45 -2.16
C LYS A 72 12.60 -7.57 -2.85
N ASP A 73 11.62 -8.10 -2.13
CA ASP A 73 10.31 -8.43 -2.71
C ASP A 73 9.28 -7.30 -2.51
N ASP A 74 9.37 -6.54 -1.41
CA ASP A 74 8.44 -5.47 -1.05
C ASP A 74 9.18 -4.14 -0.74
N PRO A 75 10.02 -3.63 -1.66
CA PRO A 75 10.92 -2.51 -1.38
C PRO A 75 10.20 -1.24 -0.93
N VAL A 76 9.02 -0.93 -1.49
CA VAL A 76 8.27 0.31 -1.17
C VAL A 76 7.74 0.28 0.27
N ILE A 77 7.14 -0.84 0.69
CA ILE A 77 6.65 -0.98 2.07
C ILE A 77 7.81 -1.08 3.03
N TYR A 78 8.85 -1.82 2.64
CA TYR A 78 10.04 -1.94 3.47
C TYR A 78 10.67 -0.58 3.75
N GLU A 79 10.86 0.25 2.72
CA GLU A 79 11.31 1.64 2.84
C GLU A 79 10.38 2.41 3.78
N ALA A 80 9.07 2.26 3.59
CA ALA A 80 8.07 2.92 4.43
C ALA A 80 8.18 2.56 5.93
N LEU A 81 8.55 1.32 6.24
CA LEU A 81 8.70 0.84 7.61
C LEU A 81 10.03 1.23 8.26
N ILE A 82 11.06 1.58 7.49
CA ILE A 82 12.40 1.91 8.03
C ILE A 82 12.70 3.41 8.05
N THR A 83 12.02 4.23 7.25
CA THR A 83 12.18 5.69 7.32
C THR A 83 11.48 6.23 8.58
N PRO A 84 12.14 7.11 9.36
CA PRO A 84 11.51 7.78 10.49
C PRO A 84 10.22 8.52 10.09
N ARG A 85 9.09 8.08 10.64
CA ARG A 85 7.75 8.66 10.45
C ARG A 85 6.81 8.15 11.54
N GLU A 86 5.61 8.71 11.63
CA GLU A 86 4.58 8.19 12.53
C GLU A 86 4.13 6.78 12.09
N LEU A 87 4.49 5.78 12.89
CA LEU A 87 4.13 4.38 12.69
C LEU A 87 3.69 3.79 14.01
N ILE A 88 2.50 3.17 14.01
CA ILE A 88 2.03 2.38 15.14
C ILE A 88 2.21 0.91 14.78
N TYR A 89 2.95 0.20 15.62
CA TYR A 89 3.10 -1.24 15.55
C TYR A 89 2.22 -1.89 16.62
N SER A 90 1.40 -2.86 16.21
CA SER A 90 0.60 -3.67 17.15
C SER A 90 1.14 -5.09 17.23
N ASN A 91 1.14 -5.68 18.43
CA ASN A 91 1.57 -7.04 18.74
C ASN A 91 3.05 -7.41 18.49
N VAL A 92 3.93 -6.45 18.14
CA VAL A 92 5.35 -6.72 17.84
C VAL A 92 6.13 -7.34 19.00
N LEU A 93 7.03 -8.28 18.69
CA LEU A 93 8.05 -8.70 19.65
C LEU A 93 9.07 -7.57 19.80
N ILE A 94 9.35 -7.14 21.02
CA ILE A 94 10.39 -6.15 21.32
C ILE A 94 11.48 -6.84 22.14
N LYS A 95 12.73 -6.73 21.68
CA LYS A 95 13.91 -7.17 22.44
C LYS A 95 15.03 -6.15 22.26
N ASP A 96 15.67 -5.76 23.35
CA ASP A 96 16.76 -4.77 23.39
C ASP A 96 16.39 -3.43 22.72
N GLY A 97 15.14 -2.99 22.88
CA GLY A 97 14.61 -1.78 22.24
C GLY A 97 14.39 -1.90 20.73
N LYS A 98 14.56 -3.08 20.15
CA LYS A 98 14.33 -3.36 18.73
C LYS A 98 13.07 -4.19 18.52
N SER A 99 12.24 -3.79 17.57
CA SER A 99 11.07 -4.57 17.14
C SER A 99 11.49 -5.69 16.17
N TYR A 100 11.03 -6.91 16.43
CA TYR A 100 11.19 -8.09 15.57
C TYR A 100 9.87 -8.35 14.84
N LYS A 101 9.91 -8.39 13.51
CA LYS A 101 8.73 -8.33 12.62
C LYS A 101 8.21 -9.73 12.24
N THR A 102 7.49 -10.38 13.15
CA THR A 102 6.98 -11.76 13.00
C THR A 102 5.50 -11.87 12.58
N PHE A 103 4.60 -10.89 12.85
CA PHE A 103 3.18 -10.92 12.41
C PHE A 103 2.38 -9.63 12.74
N PHE A 104 2.56 -8.50 12.05
CA PHE A 104 2.03 -7.23 12.60
C PHE A 104 1.35 -6.31 11.63
N SER A 105 0.28 -5.65 12.08
CA SER A 105 -0.29 -4.53 11.36
C SER A 105 0.43 -3.24 11.71
N PHE A 106 0.69 -2.42 10.69
CA PHE A 106 1.17 -1.05 10.85
C PHE A 106 0.10 -0.04 10.45
N HIS A 107 0.20 1.21 10.89
CA HIS A 107 -0.55 2.32 10.30
C HIS A 107 0.44 3.37 9.79
N ALA A 108 0.36 3.71 8.50
CA ALA A 108 1.18 4.75 7.87
C ALA A 108 0.34 5.59 6.91
N SER A 109 0.49 6.91 6.92
CA SER A 109 -0.21 7.81 5.99
C SER A 109 0.20 7.58 4.54
N ILE A 110 -0.79 7.55 3.63
CA ILE A 110 -0.56 7.27 2.21
C ILE A 110 0.16 8.39 1.46
N HIS A 111 0.14 9.62 1.99
CA HIS A 111 0.88 10.77 1.42
C HIS A 111 2.40 10.63 1.57
N ASN A 112 2.85 9.62 2.34
CA ASN A 112 4.25 9.36 2.62
C ASN A 112 4.80 8.15 1.83
N PHE A 113 4.09 7.74 0.77
CA PHE A 113 4.47 6.69 -0.19
C PHE A 113 4.67 7.27 -1.59
#